data_AF-A0A2T7QCA9-F1
#
_entry.id   AF-A0A2T7QCA9-F1
#
_cell.length_a   1.000
_cell.length_b   1.000
_cell.length_c   1.000
_cell.angle_alpha   90.00
_cell.angle_beta   90.00
_cell.angle_gamma   90.00
#
_symmetry.space_group_name_H-M   'P 1'
#
loop_
_entity.id
_entity.type
_entity.pdbx_description
1 polymer ?
#
loop_
_entity_poly.entity_id
_entity_poly.type
_entity_poly.pdbx_seq_one_letter_code
_entity_poly.pdbx_strand_id
1 'polypeptide(L)'
;MNFKIAFSFFLVFYSLTGHAQTNDQTSLLDTSFSKKITVSGFCLCQTTLPDLQRLSNDFKPIEVEEMDLGKKCIAQDSRFENGKGYFSAKFPGMIFQKDQSTDQISKIRLTKDFKGNLPDGTPIDMHNLRLRDVFNIYPKLKDTWGSRGCSDYWHFANDTLFFYVKVDTTKKPQFPIDEAYYYDKPIEAIDLMVSCYRIFEKNERYKQLLNDPIFFIDSVN
;
A
#
# COMPACT_ATOMS: atom_id res chain seq x y z
N MET A 1 -65.10 45.49 -27.16
CA MET A 1 -63.93 45.92 -27.95
C MET A 1 -62.73 45.71 -27.05
N ASN A 2 -62.15 44.51 -27.10
CA ASN A 2 -61.25 44.02 -26.05
C ASN A 2 -59.82 43.91 -26.59
N PHE A 3 -58.94 44.70 -25.97
CA PHE A 3 -57.49 44.67 -26.07
C PHE A 3 -56.93 43.26 -25.77
N LYS A 4 -55.96 42.81 -26.55
CA LYS A 4 -54.99 41.79 -26.11
C LYS A 4 -53.58 42.24 -26.52
N ILE A 5 -52.86 42.78 -25.53
CA ILE A 5 -51.42 42.98 -25.55
C ILE A 5 -50.78 41.62 -25.29
N ALA A 6 -49.96 41.14 -26.22
CA ALA A 6 -49.17 39.93 -26.04
C ALA A 6 -47.86 40.30 -25.33
N PHE A 7 -47.72 39.88 -24.06
CA PHE A 7 -46.47 39.96 -23.31
C PHE A 7 -45.70 38.65 -23.54
N SER A 8 -44.60 38.68 -24.29
CA SER A 8 -43.67 37.56 -24.38
C SER A 8 -42.71 37.61 -23.20
N PHE A 9 -42.81 36.64 -22.29
CA PHE A 9 -41.84 36.41 -21.22
C PHE A 9 -40.68 35.58 -21.79
N PHE A 10 -39.52 36.20 -21.98
CA PHE A 10 -38.27 35.52 -22.31
C PHE A 10 -37.63 35.02 -21.01
N LEU A 11 -37.76 33.72 -20.72
CA LEU A 11 -37.06 33.05 -19.61
C LEU A 11 -35.67 32.63 -20.08
N VAL A 12 -34.66 33.41 -19.71
CA VAL A 12 -33.25 33.07 -19.86
C VAL A 12 -32.89 32.04 -18.80
N PHE A 13 -32.81 30.77 -19.18
CA PHE A 13 -32.19 29.73 -18.37
C PHE A 13 -30.68 29.95 -18.38
N TYR A 14 -30.14 30.52 -17.30
CA TYR A 14 -28.72 30.44 -17.00
C TYR A 14 -28.39 29.00 -16.61
N SER A 15 -27.87 28.23 -17.57
CA SER A 15 -27.20 26.97 -17.30
C SER A 15 -25.89 27.27 -16.55
N LEU A 16 -25.93 27.25 -15.22
CA LEU A 16 -24.73 27.16 -14.40
C LEU A 16 -24.05 25.83 -14.72
N THR A 17 -23.04 25.86 -15.61
CA THR A 17 -22.08 24.78 -15.77
C THR A 17 -21.25 24.72 -14.49
N GLY A 18 -21.75 23.95 -13.50
CA GLY A 18 -20.97 23.56 -12.35
C GLY A 18 -19.72 22.83 -12.84
N HIS A 19 -18.58 23.50 -12.79
CA HIS A 19 -17.30 22.84 -12.91
C HIS A 19 -17.16 21.94 -11.68
N ALA A 20 -17.31 20.64 -11.87
CA ALA A 20 -16.86 19.66 -10.90
C ALA A 20 -15.37 19.94 -10.67
N GLN A 21 -15.01 20.33 -9.45
CA GLN A 21 -13.61 20.44 -9.05
C GLN A 21 -13.03 19.03 -9.09
N THR A 22 -12.35 18.67 -10.18
CA THR A 22 -11.41 17.56 -10.18
C THR A 22 -10.26 17.99 -9.30
N ASN A 23 -10.30 17.56 -8.04
CA ASN A 23 -9.24 17.80 -7.07
C ASN A 23 -7.98 17.14 -7.61
N ASP A 24 -7.05 17.93 -8.12
CA ASP A 24 -5.86 17.49 -8.85
C ASP A 24 -4.79 17.02 -7.84
N GLN A 25 -5.13 16.00 -7.03
CA GLN A 25 -4.22 15.33 -6.09
C GLN A 25 -3.07 14.60 -6.83
N THR A 26 -3.17 14.49 -8.16
CA THR A 26 -2.17 13.91 -9.06
C THR A 26 -0.82 14.64 -9.03
N SER A 27 -0.77 15.92 -8.63
CA SER A 27 0.46 16.73 -8.72
C SER A 27 1.45 16.61 -7.55
N LEU A 28 1.12 15.83 -6.51
CA LEU A 28 1.91 15.81 -5.26
C LEU A 28 2.98 14.72 -5.16
N LEU A 29 2.97 13.75 -6.09
CA LEU A 29 3.96 12.68 -6.10
C LEU A 29 5.11 13.04 -7.04
N ASP A 30 6.29 13.30 -6.45
CA ASP A 30 7.51 13.47 -7.25
C ASP A 30 7.76 12.24 -8.13
N THR A 31 8.05 12.47 -9.41
CA THR A 31 8.33 11.42 -10.39
C THR A 31 9.48 10.49 -10.01
N SER A 32 10.41 10.95 -9.16
CA SER A 32 11.47 10.08 -8.64
C SER A 32 10.96 9.11 -7.57
N PHE A 33 10.02 9.54 -6.73
CA PHE A 33 9.42 8.74 -5.68
C PHE A 33 8.36 7.78 -6.23
N SER A 34 7.54 8.23 -7.20
CA SER A 34 6.54 7.37 -7.85
C SER A 34 7.18 6.12 -8.46
N LYS A 35 8.34 6.27 -9.10
CA LYS A 35 9.13 5.14 -9.63
C LYS A 35 9.50 4.11 -8.56
N LYS A 36 9.80 4.54 -7.33
CA LYS A 36 10.18 3.64 -6.22
C LYS A 36 9.01 2.86 -5.64
N ILE A 37 7.78 3.26 -5.93
CA ILE A 37 6.54 2.64 -5.43
C ILE A 37 5.63 2.16 -6.56
N THR A 38 6.18 2.03 -7.78
CA THR A 38 5.46 1.52 -8.95
C THR A 38 5.92 0.11 -9.27
N VAL A 39 4.97 -0.83 -9.38
CA VAL A 39 5.24 -2.21 -9.82
C VAL A 39 4.26 -2.59 -10.91
N SER A 40 4.76 -3.15 -12.02
CA SER A 40 3.95 -3.57 -13.17
C SER A 40 2.98 -2.50 -13.70
N GLY A 41 3.37 -1.22 -13.63
CA GLY A 41 2.55 -0.08 -14.07
C GLY A 41 1.52 0.42 -13.05
N PHE A 42 1.43 -0.19 -11.86
CA PHE A 42 0.58 0.26 -10.77
C PHE A 42 1.41 1.04 -9.76
N CYS A 43 1.11 2.32 -9.60
CA CYS A 43 1.78 3.18 -8.62
C CYS A 43 0.95 3.26 -7.35
N LEU A 44 1.55 2.89 -6.21
CA LEU A 44 0.90 3.05 -4.92
C LEU A 44 0.50 4.52 -4.71
N CYS A 45 -0.65 4.70 -4.06
CA CYS A 45 -1.26 5.98 -3.75
C CYS A 45 -1.70 6.83 -4.95
N GLN A 46 -1.49 6.35 -6.18
CA GLN A 46 -2.06 6.95 -7.39
C GLN A 46 -3.12 6.04 -8.01
N THR A 47 -2.82 4.74 -8.13
CA THR A 47 -3.79 3.74 -8.57
C THR A 47 -4.90 3.62 -7.52
N THR A 48 -6.15 3.60 -7.97
CA THR A 48 -7.34 3.39 -7.13
C THR A 48 -8.04 2.09 -7.47
N LEU A 49 -8.89 1.58 -6.57
CA LEU A 49 -9.73 0.41 -6.87
C LEU A 49 -10.64 0.62 -8.10
N PRO A 50 -11.31 1.78 -8.27
CA PRO A 50 -12.01 2.08 -9.52
C PRO A 50 -11.13 1.97 -10.77
N ASP A 51 -9.85 2.35 -10.70
CA ASP A 51 -8.92 2.19 -11.83
C ASP A 51 -8.70 0.71 -12.17
N LEU A 52 -8.48 -0.12 -11.14
CA LEU A 52 -8.33 -1.56 -11.30
C LEU A 52 -9.58 -2.18 -11.93
N GLN A 53 -10.76 -1.82 -11.43
CA GLN A 53 -12.04 -2.33 -11.93
C GLN A 53 -12.32 -1.90 -13.38
N ARG A 54 -11.84 -0.72 -13.81
CA ARG A 54 -11.91 -0.28 -15.21
C ARG A 54 -10.98 -1.06 -16.13
N LEU A 55 -9.85 -1.56 -15.64
CA LEU A 55 -8.95 -2.43 -16.41
C LEU A 55 -9.54 -3.84 -16.60
N SER A 56 -10.30 -4.31 -15.61
CA SER A 56 -10.95 -5.61 -15.70
C SER A 56 -12.09 -5.80 -14.70
N ASN A 57 -13.19 -6.39 -15.17
CA ASN A 57 -14.35 -6.71 -14.34
C ASN A 57 -14.13 -7.92 -13.41
N ASP A 58 -12.97 -8.58 -13.47
CA ASP A 58 -12.67 -9.78 -12.68
C ASP A 58 -11.92 -9.48 -11.37
N PHE A 59 -11.66 -8.21 -11.04
CA PHE A 59 -11.15 -7.83 -9.74
C PHE A 59 -12.18 -8.15 -8.65
N LYS A 60 -11.89 -9.20 -7.87
CA LYS A 60 -12.76 -9.69 -6.80
C LYS A 60 -12.11 -9.49 -5.43
N PRO A 61 -12.89 -9.15 -4.40
CA PRO A 61 -12.38 -9.14 -3.05
C PRO A 61 -12.00 -10.57 -2.62
N ILE A 62 -10.89 -10.68 -1.92
CA ILE A 62 -10.38 -11.92 -1.32
C ILE A 62 -9.95 -11.65 0.11
N GLU A 63 -9.96 -12.69 0.94
CA GLU A 63 -9.36 -12.65 2.27
C GLU A 63 -7.83 -12.69 2.14
N VAL A 64 -7.15 -11.85 2.93
CA VAL A 64 -5.69 -11.73 2.90
C VAL A 64 -5.15 -11.88 4.31
N GLU A 65 -4.28 -12.86 4.53
CA GLU A 65 -3.54 -12.97 5.78
C GLU A 65 -2.43 -11.91 5.85
N GLU A 66 -2.40 -11.08 6.88
CA GLU A 66 -1.31 -10.11 7.03
C GLU A 66 -0.07 -10.76 7.63
N MET A 67 0.94 -11.01 6.79
CA MET A 67 2.14 -11.77 7.18
C MET A 67 2.92 -11.13 8.32
N ASP A 68 3.08 -9.81 8.35
CA ASP A 68 3.74 -9.14 9.49
C ASP A 68 2.86 -9.09 10.74
N LEU A 69 1.53 -8.98 10.57
CA LEU A 69 0.62 -8.84 11.70
C LEU A 69 0.25 -10.18 12.30
N GLY A 70 0.33 -11.31 11.59
CA GLY A 70 -0.05 -12.63 12.09
C GLY A 70 -1.54 -12.79 12.39
N LYS A 71 -2.12 -13.96 12.09
CA LYS A 71 -3.55 -14.21 12.37
C LYS A 71 -3.92 -14.13 13.85
N LYS A 72 -2.94 -14.33 14.74
CA LYS A 72 -3.12 -14.39 16.19
C LYS A 72 -2.81 -13.07 16.90
N CYS A 73 -2.24 -12.08 16.20
CA CYS A 73 -2.02 -10.79 16.84
C CYS A 73 -3.27 -9.92 16.70
N ILE A 74 -3.63 -9.23 17.78
CA ILE A 74 -4.62 -8.15 17.74
C ILE A 74 -3.88 -6.89 17.29
N ALA A 75 -3.46 -6.87 16.03
CA ALA A 75 -2.75 -5.74 15.44
C ALA A 75 -3.41 -5.35 14.11
N GLN A 76 -3.56 -4.05 13.90
CA GLN A 76 -3.99 -3.47 12.63
C GLN A 76 -2.91 -2.52 12.13
N ASP A 77 -2.74 -2.45 10.82
CA ASP A 77 -1.91 -1.46 10.18
C ASP A 77 -2.80 -0.41 9.51
N SER A 78 -2.68 0.86 9.90
CA SER A 78 -3.53 1.91 9.35
C SER A 78 -3.18 2.30 7.92
N ARG A 79 -2.08 1.78 7.37
CA ARG A 79 -1.65 2.09 5.99
C ARG A 79 -2.54 1.39 4.96
N PHE A 80 -3.25 0.32 5.30
CA PHE A 80 -4.07 -0.44 4.36
C PHE A 80 -5.29 -1.11 5.01
N GLU A 81 -6.26 -1.51 4.20
CA GLU A 81 -7.40 -2.34 4.61
C GLU A 81 -6.92 -3.75 4.95
N ASN A 82 -6.75 -4.02 6.25
CA ASN A 82 -6.28 -5.30 6.77
C ASN A 82 -7.27 -6.43 6.47
N GLY A 83 -6.74 -7.62 6.15
CA GLY A 83 -7.58 -8.82 6.02
C GLY A 83 -8.28 -8.97 4.68
N LYS A 84 -8.22 -7.94 3.82
CA LYS A 84 -8.96 -7.88 2.58
C LYS A 84 -8.11 -7.29 1.46
N GLY A 85 -8.13 -7.95 0.32
CA GLY A 85 -7.47 -7.48 -0.89
C GLY A 85 -8.31 -7.75 -2.12
N TYR A 86 -7.79 -7.33 -3.27
CA TYR A 86 -8.46 -7.42 -4.57
C TYR A 86 -7.54 -8.15 -5.53
N PHE A 87 -8.07 -9.17 -6.19
CA PHE A 87 -7.32 -10.04 -7.10
C PHE A 87 -8.03 -10.16 -8.44
N SER A 88 -7.25 -10.25 -9.53
CA SER A 88 -7.72 -10.50 -10.89
C SER A 88 -6.84 -11.58 -11.52
N ALA A 89 -7.45 -12.51 -12.26
CA ALA A 89 -6.71 -13.57 -12.94
C ALA A 89 -5.83 -13.03 -14.08
N LYS A 90 -6.11 -11.80 -14.56
CA LYS A 90 -5.27 -11.12 -15.55
C LYS A 90 -3.94 -10.61 -14.99
N PHE A 91 -3.84 -10.46 -13.67
CA PHE A 91 -2.63 -10.01 -12.97
C PHE A 91 -2.20 -11.08 -11.97
N PRO A 92 -1.77 -12.26 -12.46
CA PRO A 92 -1.43 -13.38 -11.60
C PRO A 92 -0.31 -12.98 -10.63
N GLY A 93 -0.48 -13.43 -9.39
CA GLY A 93 0.47 -13.15 -8.32
C GLY A 93 0.40 -11.75 -7.72
N MET A 94 -0.55 -10.90 -8.10
CA MET A 94 -0.70 -9.56 -7.53
C MET A 94 -2.02 -9.44 -6.75
N ILE A 95 -1.92 -9.03 -5.48
CA ILE A 95 -3.06 -8.72 -4.63
C ILE A 95 -2.96 -7.26 -4.22
N PHE A 96 -4.02 -6.50 -4.48
CA PHE A 96 -4.08 -5.07 -4.21
C PHE A 96 -4.86 -4.82 -2.93
N GLN A 97 -4.32 -4.00 -2.01
CA GLN A 97 -5.02 -3.57 -0.81
C GLN A 97 -5.12 -2.05 -0.82
N LYS A 98 -6.32 -1.56 -0.51
CA LYS A 98 -6.59 -0.12 -0.45
C LYS A 98 -6.04 0.46 0.84
N ASP A 99 -5.86 1.77 0.86
CA ASP A 99 -5.79 2.54 2.08
C ASP A 99 -7.03 2.28 2.95
N GLN A 100 -6.90 2.41 4.27
CA GLN A 100 -8.00 2.14 5.19
C GLN A 100 -9.20 3.08 4.99
N SER A 101 -8.95 4.30 4.52
CA SER A 101 -9.93 5.38 4.46
C SER A 101 -10.30 5.83 3.05
N THR A 102 -9.49 5.46 2.05
CA THR A 102 -9.70 5.89 0.66
C THR A 102 -9.70 4.69 -0.30
N ASP A 103 -10.00 4.96 -1.57
CA ASP A 103 -9.91 3.93 -2.62
C ASP A 103 -8.52 3.81 -3.25
N GLN A 104 -7.55 4.58 -2.78
CA GLN A 104 -6.16 4.49 -3.24
C GLN A 104 -5.55 3.15 -2.84
N ILE A 105 -4.80 2.52 -3.74
CA ILE A 105 -4.04 1.32 -3.43
C ILE A 105 -2.79 1.74 -2.68
N SER A 106 -2.67 1.33 -1.41
CA SER A 106 -1.53 1.65 -0.55
C SER A 106 -0.57 0.48 -0.35
N LYS A 107 -1.01 -0.73 -0.74
CA LYS A 107 -0.21 -1.95 -0.67
C LYS A 107 -0.50 -2.87 -1.85
N ILE A 108 0.56 -3.47 -2.39
CA ILE A 108 0.50 -4.54 -3.37
C ILE A 108 1.32 -5.70 -2.83
N ARG A 109 0.69 -6.87 -2.66
CA ARG A 109 1.37 -8.12 -2.36
C ARG A 109 1.67 -8.87 -3.64
N LEU A 110 2.92 -9.29 -3.78
CA LEU A 110 3.43 -10.18 -4.81
C LEU A 110 3.51 -11.59 -4.22
N THR A 111 2.77 -12.54 -4.80
CA THR A 111 2.73 -13.94 -4.37
C THR A 111 3.57 -14.83 -5.30
N LYS A 112 3.56 -16.14 -5.06
CA LYS A 112 4.32 -17.14 -5.84
C LYS A 112 4.10 -17.13 -7.35
N ASP A 113 2.96 -16.64 -7.82
CA ASP A 113 2.64 -16.59 -9.24
C ASP A 113 3.18 -15.31 -9.92
N PHE A 114 3.77 -14.38 -9.17
CA PHE A 114 4.28 -13.14 -9.72
C PHE A 114 5.62 -13.34 -10.44
N LYS A 115 5.69 -12.79 -11.65
CA LYS A 115 6.92 -12.69 -12.44
C LYS A 115 6.97 -11.33 -13.11
N GLY A 116 7.99 -10.54 -12.84
CA GLY A 116 8.10 -9.17 -13.33
C GLY A 116 9.24 -8.40 -12.67
N ASN A 117 9.26 -7.09 -12.84
CA ASN A 117 10.29 -6.24 -12.24
C ASN A 117 9.78 -5.55 -10.98
N LEU A 118 10.63 -5.49 -9.95
CA LEU A 118 10.44 -4.62 -8.79
C LEU A 118 10.62 -3.14 -9.17
N PRO A 119 10.25 -2.18 -8.30
CA PRO A 119 10.31 -0.75 -8.63
C PRO A 119 11.70 -0.22 -9.01
N ASP A 120 12.76 -0.87 -8.55
CA ASP A 120 14.14 -0.55 -8.90
C ASP A 120 14.62 -1.17 -10.24
N GLY A 121 13.74 -1.89 -10.93
CA GLY A 121 14.02 -2.59 -12.18
C GLY A 121 14.53 -4.02 -12.01
N THR A 122 14.69 -4.51 -10.78
CA THR A 122 15.17 -5.87 -10.52
C THR A 122 14.17 -6.91 -11.02
N PRO A 123 14.56 -7.84 -11.92
CA PRO A 123 13.69 -8.92 -12.34
C PRO A 123 13.53 -9.96 -11.23
N ILE A 124 12.29 -10.35 -10.96
CA ILE A 124 11.92 -11.33 -9.95
C ILE A 124 11.00 -12.39 -10.55
N ASP A 125 11.27 -13.64 -10.14
CA ASP A 125 10.38 -14.78 -10.33
C ASP A 125 10.08 -15.36 -8.93
N MET A 126 8.92 -15.04 -8.38
CA MET A 126 8.54 -15.39 -7.02
C MET A 126 8.44 -16.90 -6.79
N HIS A 127 8.21 -17.67 -7.86
CA HIS A 127 8.14 -19.12 -7.78
C HIS A 127 9.49 -19.71 -7.31
N ASN A 128 10.58 -19.15 -7.83
CA ASN A 128 11.94 -19.65 -7.62
C ASN A 128 12.77 -18.81 -6.63
N LEU A 129 12.28 -17.64 -6.22
CA LEU A 129 13.03 -16.72 -5.35
C LEU A 129 13.29 -17.31 -3.96
N ARG A 130 14.56 -17.35 -3.57
CA ARG A 130 15.01 -17.76 -2.23
C ARG A 130 15.62 -16.59 -1.47
N LEU A 131 15.74 -16.74 -0.15
CA LEU A 131 16.29 -15.68 0.71
C LEU A 131 17.72 -15.28 0.32
N ARG A 132 18.58 -16.23 -0.02
CA ARG A 132 19.93 -15.96 -0.53
C ARG A 132 19.95 -15.02 -1.74
N ASP A 133 18.97 -15.14 -2.63
CA ASP A 133 18.90 -14.34 -3.85
C ASP A 133 18.52 -12.90 -3.49
N VAL A 134 17.55 -12.74 -2.58
CA VAL A 134 17.19 -11.43 -2.00
C VAL A 134 18.39 -10.76 -1.35
N PHE A 135 19.20 -11.50 -0.58
CA PHE A 135 20.39 -10.95 0.06
C PHE A 135 21.55 -10.65 -0.89
N ASN A 136 21.60 -11.30 -2.05
CA ASN A 136 22.56 -10.96 -3.10
C ASN A 136 22.14 -9.68 -3.83
N ILE A 137 20.84 -9.50 -4.08
CA ILE A 137 20.28 -8.30 -4.69
C ILE A 137 20.32 -7.11 -3.72
N TYR A 138 19.97 -7.34 -2.45
CA TYR A 138 19.87 -6.33 -1.40
C TYR A 138 20.73 -6.71 -0.18
N PRO A 139 22.07 -6.57 -0.24
CA PRO A 139 22.95 -6.94 0.85
C PRO A 139 22.65 -6.25 2.19
N LYS A 140 22.07 -5.03 2.14
CA LYS A 140 21.70 -4.24 3.32
C LYS A 140 20.55 -4.85 4.13
N LEU A 141 19.79 -5.79 3.56
CA LEU A 141 18.68 -6.45 4.27
C LEU A 141 19.13 -7.61 5.16
N LYS A 142 20.41 -8.00 5.10
CA LYS A 142 20.93 -9.11 5.91
C LYS A 142 20.81 -8.87 7.41
N ASP A 143 20.82 -7.61 7.84
CA ASP A 143 20.76 -7.23 9.25
C ASP A 143 19.37 -6.71 9.67
N THR A 144 18.36 -6.81 8.80
CA THR A 144 17.01 -6.28 9.03
C THR A 144 15.99 -7.36 9.39
N TRP A 145 16.43 -8.40 10.11
CA TRP A 145 15.54 -9.48 10.53
C TRP A 145 14.50 -8.94 11.51
N GLY A 146 13.23 -9.21 11.21
CA GLY A 146 12.13 -8.91 12.10
C GLY A 146 11.09 -10.02 12.11
N SER A 147 10.37 -10.12 13.20
CA SER A 147 9.13 -10.89 13.30
C SER A 147 8.38 -10.43 14.54
N ARG A 148 7.06 -10.43 14.46
CA ARG A 148 6.23 -10.32 15.66
C ARG A 148 6.14 -11.70 16.30
N GLY A 149 6.21 -11.80 17.62
CA GLY A 149 6.14 -13.11 18.32
C GLY A 149 4.88 -13.95 18.03
N CYS A 150 3.85 -13.34 17.43
CA CYS A 150 2.61 -13.98 17.00
C CYS A 150 2.42 -14.04 15.46
N SER A 151 3.46 -13.69 14.68
CA SER A 151 3.53 -13.88 13.23
C SER A 151 4.13 -15.25 12.90
N ASP A 152 3.60 -15.89 11.86
CA ASP A 152 4.14 -17.13 11.29
C ASP A 152 5.25 -16.86 10.24
N TYR A 153 5.76 -15.62 10.15
CA TYR A 153 6.75 -15.19 9.17
C TYR A 153 7.91 -14.41 9.80
N TRP A 154 9.10 -14.63 9.27
CA TRP A 154 10.21 -13.70 9.34
C TRP A 154 10.05 -12.68 8.22
N HIS A 155 10.35 -11.41 8.49
CA HIS A 155 10.39 -10.36 7.48
C HIS A 155 11.76 -9.70 7.38
N PHE A 156 12.05 -9.19 6.19
CA PHE A 156 13.24 -8.42 5.84
C PHE A 156 12.76 -7.24 5.02
N ALA A 157 13.12 -6.02 5.41
CA ALA A 157 12.47 -4.87 4.82
C ALA A 157 13.36 -3.65 4.69
N ASN A 158 13.03 -2.84 3.70
CA ASN A 158 13.38 -1.43 3.67
C ASN A 158 12.08 -0.61 3.82
N ASP A 159 12.15 0.69 3.56
CA ASP A 159 11.01 1.60 3.74
C ASP A 159 9.73 1.22 2.97
N THR A 160 9.86 0.47 1.87
CA THR A 160 8.74 0.20 0.95
C THR A 160 8.57 -1.27 0.58
N LEU A 161 9.64 -2.06 0.59
CA LEU A 161 9.64 -3.47 0.22
C LEU A 161 9.85 -4.34 1.46
N PHE A 162 8.96 -5.29 1.66
CA PHE A 162 8.97 -6.26 2.75
C PHE A 162 8.96 -7.67 2.16
N PHE A 163 10.00 -8.45 2.43
CA PHE A 163 10.14 -9.84 2.01
C PHE A 163 9.78 -10.75 3.16
N TYR A 164 9.07 -11.85 2.90
CA TYR A 164 8.64 -12.77 3.94
C TYR A 164 9.15 -14.19 3.72
N VAL A 165 9.61 -14.82 4.80
CA VAL A 165 9.96 -16.24 4.85
C VAL A 165 9.14 -16.89 5.95
N LYS A 166 8.52 -18.03 5.67
CA LYS A 166 7.72 -18.74 6.67
C LYS A 166 8.58 -19.23 7.83
N VAL A 167 8.12 -19.01 9.05
CA VAL A 167 8.72 -19.57 10.25
C VAL A 167 8.53 -21.09 10.23
N ASP A 168 9.63 -21.82 10.42
CA ASP A 168 9.56 -23.25 10.66
C ASP A 168 9.34 -23.51 12.16
N THR A 169 8.08 -23.80 12.51
CA THR A 169 7.68 -24.04 13.92
C THR A 169 8.24 -25.33 14.50
N THR A 170 8.72 -26.24 13.65
CA THR A 170 9.33 -27.52 14.05
C THR A 170 10.80 -27.34 14.46
N LYS A 171 11.47 -26.28 14.01
CA LYS A 171 12.84 -25.95 14.40
C LYS A 171 12.87 -25.35 15.81
N LYS A 172 13.68 -25.93 16.70
CA LYS A 172 13.90 -25.46 18.08
C LYS A 172 15.41 -25.32 18.38
N PRO A 173 15.84 -24.30 19.15
CA PRO A 173 15.03 -23.15 19.57
C PRO A 173 14.70 -22.25 18.36
N GLN A 174 13.62 -21.47 18.47
CA GLN A 174 13.25 -20.49 17.44
C GLN A 174 14.12 -19.23 17.49
N PHE A 175 14.63 -18.90 18.68
CA PHE A 175 15.47 -17.74 18.95
C PHE A 175 16.79 -18.18 19.64
N PRO A 176 17.93 -17.52 19.33
CA PRO A 176 18.11 -16.57 18.23
C PRO A 176 17.87 -17.22 16.87
N ILE A 177 17.64 -16.42 15.84
CA ILE A 177 17.38 -16.94 14.51
C ILE A 177 18.60 -17.67 13.97
N ASP A 178 18.37 -18.85 13.38
CA ASP A 178 19.40 -19.58 12.65
C ASP A 178 19.40 -19.11 11.20
N GLU A 179 20.16 -18.05 10.93
CA GLU A 179 20.22 -17.42 9.61
C GLU A 179 20.66 -18.40 8.52
N ALA A 180 21.63 -19.28 8.83
CA ALA A 180 22.12 -20.29 7.90
C ALA A 180 21.02 -21.29 7.50
N TYR A 181 20.17 -21.70 8.45
CA TYR A 181 19.02 -22.54 8.17
C TYR A 181 18.00 -21.89 7.24
N TYR A 182 17.75 -20.58 7.42
CA TYR A 182 16.77 -19.85 6.62
C TYR A 182 17.31 -19.34 5.29
N TYR A 183 18.64 -19.30 5.12
CA TYR A 183 19.31 -18.74 3.94
C TYR A 183 18.82 -19.31 2.61
N ASP A 184 18.45 -20.59 2.57
CA ASP A 184 17.97 -21.26 1.36
C ASP A 184 16.45 -21.45 1.31
N LYS A 185 15.70 -20.83 2.23
CA LYS A 185 14.24 -20.94 2.26
C LYS A 185 13.61 -20.08 1.16
N PRO A 186 12.46 -20.52 0.62
CA PRO A 186 11.72 -19.74 -0.37
C PRO A 186 11.18 -18.45 0.24
N ILE A 187 11.13 -17.39 -0.56
CA ILE A 187 10.37 -16.18 -0.21
C ILE A 187 8.89 -16.46 -0.44
N GLU A 188 8.06 -16.33 0.59
CA GLU A 188 6.62 -16.60 0.51
C GLU A 188 5.86 -15.48 -0.19
N ALA A 189 6.20 -14.23 0.10
CA ALA A 189 5.62 -13.07 -0.53
C ALA A 189 6.57 -11.85 -0.45
N ILE A 190 6.26 -10.86 -1.27
CA ILE A 190 6.81 -9.51 -1.15
C ILE A 190 5.64 -8.54 -1.01
N ASP A 191 5.64 -7.71 0.03
CA ASP A 191 4.73 -6.57 0.11
C ASP A 191 5.46 -5.31 -0.32
N LEU A 192 4.93 -4.63 -1.33
CA LEU A 192 5.22 -3.22 -1.60
C LEU A 192 4.15 -2.39 -0.88
N MET A 193 4.53 -1.53 0.05
CA MET A 193 3.56 -0.71 0.80
C MET A 193 4.08 0.67 1.17
N VAL A 194 3.18 1.64 1.24
CA VAL A 194 3.46 3.00 1.73
C VAL A 194 2.20 3.61 2.36
N SER A 195 2.37 4.58 3.24
CA SER A 195 1.24 5.37 3.74
C SER A 195 0.88 6.47 2.74
N CYS A 196 -0.29 6.39 2.12
CA CYS A 196 -0.77 7.43 1.21
C CYS A 196 -0.99 8.77 1.92
N TYR A 197 -1.49 8.69 3.15
CA TYR A 197 -1.59 9.83 4.06
C TYR A 197 -0.27 10.61 4.17
N ARG A 198 0.87 9.93 4.40
CA ARG A 198 2.19 10.60 4.51
C ARG A 198 2.63 11.32 3.23
N ILE A 199 2.09 10.93 2.08
CA ILE A 199 2.43 11.54 0.79
C ILE A 199 1.60 12.81 0.59
N PHE A 200 0.30 12.75 0.86
CA PHE A 200 -0.63 13.84 0.56
C PHE A 200 -0.77 14.87 1.69
N GLU A 201 -0.50 14.51 2.96
CA GLU A 201 -0.56 15.46 4.09
C GLU A 201 0.64 16.40 4.23
N LYS A 202 1.73 16.19 3.48
CA LYS A 202 2.88 17.11 3.53
C LYS A 202 2.53 18.56 3.20
N ASN A 203 1.35 18.83 2.64
CA ASN A 203 0.85 20.18 2.39
C ASN A 203 0.08 20.82 3.56
N GLU A 204 -0.38 20.07 4.56
CA GLU A 204 -1.21 20.63 5.64
C GLU A 204 -0.50 20.76 6.99
N ARG A 205 0.76 20.31 7.12
CA ARG A 205 1.44 20.32 8.41
C ARG A 205 2.26 21.59 8.68
N TYR A 206 1.66 22.39 9.56
CA TYR A 206 2.18 23.46 10.42
C TYR A 206 2.26 24.87 9.80
N LYS A 207 1.11 25.59 9.82
CA LYS A 207 1.17 26.90 10.48
C LYS A 207 1.63 26.61 11.90
N GLN A 208 2.92 26.80 12.15
CA GLN A 208 3.50 26.83 13.49
C GLN A 208 2.60 27.70 14.37
N LEU A 209 1.83 27.08 15.28
CA LEU A 209 1.40 27.75 16.50
C LEU A 209 2.63 27.87 17.39
N LEU A 210 3.63 28.63 16.92
CA LEU A 210 4.71 29.15 17.75
C LEU A 210 4.01 30.10 18.72
N ASN A 211 3.67 29.62 19.92
CA ASN A 211 3.67 30.40 21.18
C ASN A 211 3.06 29.66 22.37
N ASP A 212 2.50 28.46 22.23
CA ASP A 212 2.01 27.75 23.42
C ASP A 212 3.14 26.94 24.07
N PRO A 213 3.53 27.26 25.33
CA PRO A 213 4.52 26.47 26.04
C PRO A 213 4.00 25.05 26.28
N ILE A 214 4.84 24.08 25.93
CA ILE A 214 4.58 22.66 26.19
C ILE A 214 4.81 22.41 27.68
N PHE A 215 3.72 22.16 28.42
CA PHE A 215 3.81 21.69 29.80
C PHE A 215 3.82 20.16 29.81
N PHE A 216 4.90 19.57 30.34
CA PHE A 216 4.89 18.18 30.79
C PHE A 216 4.31 18.18 32.20
N ILE A 217 3.11 17.60 32.36
CA ILE A 217 2.61 17.26 33.69
C ILE A 217 3.29 15.94 34.05
N ASP A 218 4.37 16.03 34.83
CA ASP A 218 4.93 14.87 35.52
C ASP A 218 3.94 14.50 36.64
N SER A 219 3.41 13.29 36.57
CA SER A 219 2.42 12.79 37.54
C SER A 219 3.02 12.78 38.95
N VAL A 220 2.34 13.42 39.89
CA VAL A 220 2.69 13.47 41.31
C VAL A 220 2.44 12.08 41.94
N ASN A 221 3.40 11.60 42.74
CA ASN A 221 3.29 10.39 43.59
C ASN A 221 2.17 10.51 44.64
#